data_AF-A0A7X0HA44-F1
#
_entry.id   AF-A0A7X0HA44-F1
#
_cell.length_a   1.000
_cell.length_b   1.000
_cell.length_c   1.000
_cell.angle_alpha   90.00
_cell.angle_beta   90.00
_cell.angle_gamma   90.00
#
_symmetry.space_group_name_H-M   'P 1'
#
loop_
_entity.id
_entity.type
_entity.pdbx_description
1 polymer ?
#
loop_
_entity_poly.entity_id
_entity_poly.type
_entity_poly.pdbx_seq_one_letter_code
_entity_poly.pdbx_strand_id
1 'polypeptide(L)'
;MNPITTEQHDTLERLRHMALNGRLAEAELELHDWCRKDAPVEARVLLAALLARRDDFAAAREILGDPQRSQPHTMNAEQAKLAVSVLIGCGLQDDARRLAAWLYHLHGDQDEISQWIAVMDVPGLTALPAVPDATVERLASELTAQPEAVPSLVYAMQHAPRTRPISLLRAAIARMTREFEGHELMSTLTKALAELAYLIGDEDDARRWAHKTLRMDPYNASMALLLGKLPDDEAVGPTAQQTLKRVALKFPGYPDVQAAYQKRVELDRNADRRVA
;
A
#
# COMPACT_ATOMS: atom_id res chain seq x y z
N MET A 1 -1.00 9.33 -27.32
CA MET A 1 -1.36 10.44 -26.42
C MET A 1 -1.98 11.51 -27.29
N ASN A 2 -3.31 11.62 -27.32
CA ASN A 2 -3.95 12.80 -27.87
C ASN A 2 -4.31 13.67 -26.66
N PRO A 3 -3.63 14.81 -26.43
CA PRO A 3 -4.03 15.73 -25.39
C PRO A 3 -5.49 16.13 -25.64
N ILE A 4 -6.28 16.23 -24.56
CA ILE A 4 -7.63 16.77 -24.61
C ILE A 4 -7.55 18.13 -25.29
N THR A 5 -8.33 18.31 -26.35
CA THR A 5 -8.35 19.61 -27.03
C THR A 5 -9.04 20.64 -26.12
N THR A 6 -8.69 21.91 -26.25
CA THR A 6 -9.34 23.00 -25.50
C THR A 6 -10.87 22.94 -25.62
N GLU A 7 -11.37 22.60 -26.81
CA GLU A 7 -12.81 22.42 -27.08
C GLU A 7 -13.43 21.25 -26.29
N GLN A 8 -12.72 20.11 -26.17
CA GLN A 8 -13.17 18.98 -25.36
C GLN A 8 -13.18 19.34 -23.86
N HIS A 9 -12.19 20.12 -23.40
CA HIS A 9 -12.15 20.59 -22.02
C HIS A 9 -13.33 21.52 -21.68
N ASP A 10 -13.60 22.52 -22.54
CA ASP A 10 -14.70 23.46 -22.37
C ASP A 10 -16.06 22.75 -22.39
N THR A 11 -16.22 21.75 -23.27
CA THR A 11 -17.42 20.91 -23.33
C THR A 11 -17.63 20.14 -22.02
N LEU A 12 -16.56 19.58 -21.46
CA LEU A 12 -16.63 18.81 -20.22
C LEU A 12 -16.99 19.68 -19.01
N GLU A 13 -16.37 20.86 -18.88
CA GLU A 13 -16.67 21.79 -17.80
C GLU A 13 -18.10 22.32 -17.88
N ARG A 14 -18.61 22.59 -19.10
CA ARG A 14 -20.02 22.94 -19.30
C ARG A 14 -20.95 21.81 -18.82
N LEU A 15 -20.68 20.57 -19.19
CA LEU A 15 -21.50 19.42 -18.81
C LEU A 15 -21.46 19.15 -17.30
N ARG A 16 -20.29 19.31 -16.66
CA ARG A 16 -20.16 19.27 -15.20
C ARG A 16 -21.00 20.35 -14.53
N HIS A 17 -20.92 21.59 -15.02
CA HIS A 17 -21.69 22.70 -14.47
C HIS A 17 -23.21 22.46 -14.63
N MET A 18 -23.65 21.92 -15.77
CA MET A 18 -25.04 21.51 -15.98
C MET A 18 -25.50 20.44 -14.97
N ALA A 19 -24.68 19.42 -14.75
CA ALA A 19 -24.97 18.37 -13.78
C ALA A 19 -25.06 18.93 -12.34
N LEU A 20 -24.14 19.80 -11.94
CA LEU A 20 -24.12 20.43 -10.62
C LEU A 20 -25.33 21.35 -10.39
N ASN A 21 -25.80 22.04 -11.43
CA ASN A 21 -26.97 22.92 -11.37
C ASN A 21 -28.32 22.19 -11.47
N GLY A 22 -28.33 20.85 -11.40
CA GLY A 22 -29.56 20.05 -11.39
C GLY A 22 -30.13 19.73 -12.79
N ARG A 23 -29.48 20.14 -13.88
CA ARG A 23 -29.86 19.78 -15.27
C ARG A 23 -29.29 18.41 -15.67
N LEU A 24 -29.56 17.39 -14.85
CA LEU A 24 -28.94 16.07 -14.95
C LEU A 24 -29.30 15.34 -16.24
N ALA A 25 -30.59 15.30 -16.60
CA ALA A 25 -31.07 14.57 -17.77
C ALA A 25 -30.50 15.11 -19.10
N GLU A 26 -30.33 16.43 -19.19
CA GLU A 26 -29.76 17.08 -20.36
C GLU A 26 -28.25 16.84 -20.47
N ALA A 27 -27.53 16.97 -19.35
CA ALA A 27 -26.09 16.69 -19.30
C ALA A 27 -25.82 15.22 -19.67
N GLU A 28 -26.66 14.31 -19.18
CA GLU A 28 -26.55 12.88 -19.47
C GLU A 28 -26.81 12.56 -20.95
N LEU A 29 -27.86 13.13 -21.55
CA LEU A 29 -28.17 12.92 -22.96
C LEU A 29 -27.01 13.38 -23.87
N GLU A 30 -26.47 14.57 -23.60
CA GLU A 30 -25.32 15.10 -24.34
C GLU A 30 -24.05 14.25 -24.13
N LEU A 31 -23.81 13.78 -22.90
CA LEU A 31 -22.71 12.86 -22.62
C LEU A 31 -22.88 11.52 -23.34
N HIS A 32 -24.09 10.99 -23.42
CA HIS A 32 -24.38 9.73 -24.10
C HIS A 32 -24.12 9.84 -25.61
N ASP A 33 -24.51 10.95 -26.23
CA ASP A 33 -24.25 11.20 -27.65
C ASP A 33 -22.76 11.46 -27.93
N TRP A 34 -22.06 12.08 -26.99
CA TRP A 34 -20.62 12.26 -27.10
C TRP A 34 -19.88 10.93 -26.97
N CYS A 35 -20.25 10.09 -26.00
CA CYS A 35 -19.62 8.79 -25.74
C CYS A 35 -19.79 7.78 -26.89
N ARG A 36 -20.83 7.93 -27.73
CA ARG A 36 -21.02 7.12 -28.96
C ARG A 36 -19.99 7.40 -30.05
N LYS A 37 -19.29 8.53 -30.00
CA LYS A 37 -18.29 8.93 -30.98
C LYS A 37 -16.90 8.50 -30.50
N ASP A 38 -16.10 9.45 -30.03
CA ASP A 38 -14.78 9.22 -29.46
C ASP A 38 -14.59 10.20 -28.28
N ALA A 39 -15.41 10.03 -27.24
CA ALA A 39 -15.34 10.88 -26.06
C ALA A 39 -14.12 10.52 -25.20
N PRO A 40 -13.49 11.54 -24.58
CA PRO A 40 -12.40 11.34 -23.64
C PRO A 40 -12.88 10.56 -22.40
N VAL A 41 -11.95 9.97 -21.67
CA VAL A 41 -12.25 9.09 -20.52
C VAL A 41 -13.01 9.85 -19.44
N GLU A 42 -12.72 11.13 -19.25
CA GLU A 42 -13.41 12.07 -18.39
C GLU A 42 -14.94 12.08 -18.59
N ALA A 43 -15.36 12.13 -19.85
CA ALA A 43 -16.77 12.19 -20.21
C ALA A 43 -17.46 10.86 -19.89
N ARG A 44 -16.76 9.74 -20.11
CA ARG A 44 -17.26 8.39 -19.80
C ARG A 44 -17.41 8.18 -18.29
N VAL A 45 -16.42 8.62 -17.50
CA VAL A 45 -16.49 8.54 -16.03
C VAL A 45 -17.63 9.42 -15.49
N LEU A 46 -17.82 10.63 -16.03
CA LEU A 46 -18.92 11.51 -15.65
C LEU A 46 -20.28 10.90 -16.00
N LEU A 47 -20.43 10.33 -17.21
CA LEU A 47 -21.65 9.64 -17.62
C LEU A 47 -21.95 8.44 -16.72
N ALA A 48 -20.94 7.62 -16.41
CA ALA A 48 -21.07 6.49 -15.49
C ALA A 48 -21.48 6.92 -14.08
N ALA A 49 -20.97 8.05 -13.58
CA ALA A 49 -21.38 8.59 -12.29
C ALA A 49 -22.84 9.07 -12.29
N LEU A 50 -23.31 9.69 -13.38
CA LEU A 50 -24.71 10.09 -13.52
C LEU A 50 -25.65 8.86 -13.60
N LEU A 51 -25.24 7.84 -14.35
CA LEU A 51 -25.92 6.54 -14.43
C LEU A 51 -26.02 5.84 -13.06
N ALA A 52 -24.93 5.79 -12.32
CA ALA A 52 -24.91 5.19 -10.98
C ALA A 52 -25.80 5.94 -9.99
N ARG A 53 -25.90 7.26 -10.10
CA ARG A 53 -26.76 8.09 -9.23
C ARG A 53 -28.25 7.79 -9.40
N ARG A 54 -28.67 7.21 -10.52
CA ARG A 54 -30.06 6.75 -10.77
C ARG A 54 -30.25 5.25 -10.60
N ASP A 55 -29.31 4.59 -9.92
CA ASP A 55 -29.28 3.15 -9.68
C ASP A 55 -29.17 2.29 -10.97
N ASP A 56 -28.78 2.88 -12.10
CA ASP A 56 -28.51 2.14 -13.35
C ASP A 56 -27.04 1.70 -13.41
N PHE A 57 -26.68 0.82 -12.49
CA PHE A 57 -25.32 0.30 -12.33
C PHE A 57 -24.87 -0.58 -13.51
N ALA A 58 -25.82 -1.21 -14.22
CA ALA A 58 -25.54 -2.05 -15.37
C ALA A 58 -24.99 -1.22 -16.54
N ALA A 59 -25.67 -0.12 -16.88
CA ALA A 59 -25.17 0.77 -17.93
C ALA A 59 -23.95 1.58 -17.46
N ALA A 60 -23.87 1.96 -16.18
CA ALA A 60 -22.64 2.59 -15.63
C ALA A 60 -21.40 1.69 -15.83
N ARG A 61 -21.55 0.38 -15.60
CA ARG A 61 -20.49 -0.61 -15.83
C ARG A 61 -20.13 -0.73 -17.32
N GLU A 62 -21.13 -0.78 -18.20
CA GLU A 62 -20.89 -0.89 -19.65
C GLU A 62 -20.09 0.31 -20.18
N ILE A 63 -20.41 1.53 -19.70
CA ILE A 63 -19.72 2.76 -20.11
C ILE A 63 -18.27 2.83 -19.61
N LEU A 64 -17.99 2.37 -18.38
CA LEU A 64 -16.62 2.28 -17.86
C LEU A 64 -15.81 1.18 -18.57
N GLY A 65 -16.50 0.20 -19.16
CA GLY A 65 -15.89 -0.97 -19.77
C GLY A 65 -15.26 -1.91 -18.73
N ASP A 66 -14.65 -2.99 -19.22
CA ASP A 66 -13.78 -3.81 -18.39
C ASP A 66 -12.54 -2.98 -18.01
N PRO A 67 -12.23 -2.73 -16.72
CA PRO A 67 -11.04 -1.98 -16.30
C PRO A 67 -9.74 -2.56 -16.84
N GLN A 68 -9.74 -3.84 -17.28
CA GLN A 68 -8.60 -4.47 -17.93
C GLN A 68 -8.44 -4.11 -19.41
N ARG A 69 -9.52 -3.67 -20.08
CA ARG A 69 -9.53 -3.26 -21.49
C ARG A 69 -9.46 -1.74 -21.66
N SER A 70 -10.03 -0.98 -20.73
CA SER A 70 -9.94 0.47 -20.68
C SER A 70 -8.58 0.86 -20.09
N GLN A 71 -7.67 1.42 -20.88
CA GLN A 71 -6.31 1.80 -20.45
C GLN A 71 -6.34 2.68 -19.19
N PRO A 72 -6.07 2.14 -17.97
CA PRO A 72 -6.18 2.91 -16.72
C PRO A 72 -5.22 4.11 -16.72
N HIS A 73 -4.13 4.00 -17.50
CA HIS A 73 -3.07 5.00 -17.73
C HIS A 73 -3.52 6.36 -18.29
N THR A 74 -4.79 6.54 -18.62
CA THR A 74 -5.33 7.80 -19.15
C THR A 74 -6.14 8.59 -18.13
N MET A 75 -6.50 7.99 -16.99
CA MET A 75 -7.25 8.68 -15.95
C MET A 75 -6.35 9.56 -15.08
N ASN A 76 -6.84 10.73 -14.68
CA ASN A 76 -6.22 11.49 -13.60
C ASN A 76 -6.73 11.03 -12.21
N ALA A 77 -6.12 11.54 -11.14
CA ALA A 77 -6.43 11.10 -9.77
C ALA A 77 -7.92 11.27 -9.40
N GLU A 78 -8.52 12.42 -9.72
CA GLU A 78 -9.94 12.70 -9.42
C GLU A 78 -10.90 11.79 -10.21
N GLN A 79 -10.57 11.51 -11.47
CA GLN A 79 -11.35 10.60 -12.30
C GLN A 79 -11.28 9.17 -11.75
N ALA A 80 -10.10 8.74 -11.31
CA ALA A 80 -9.93 7.43 -10.70
C ALA A 80 -10.69 7.31 -9.37
N LYS A 81 -10.68 8.35 -8.51
CA LYS A 81 -11.50 8.39 -7.27
C LYS A 81 -12.99 8.21 -7.59
N LEU A 82 -13.49 8.95 -8.58
CA LEU A 82 -14.89 8.88 -8.99
C LEU A 82 -15.23 7.50 -9.58
N ALA A 83 -14.38 6.97 -10.46
CA ALA A 83 -14.57 5.64 -11.05
C ALA A 83 -14.55 4.53 -10.00
N VAL A 84 -13.63 4.56 -9.03
CA VAL A 84 -13.61 3.62 -7.91
C VAL A 84 -14.91 3.69 -7.10
N SER A 85 -15.38 4.90 -6.80
CA SER A 85 -16.65 5.10 -6.07
C SER A 85 -17.84 4.50 -6.81
N VAL A 86 -17.90 4.69 -8.13
CA VAL A 86 -18.93 4.10 -9.00
C VAL A 86 -18.84 2.58 -9.01
N LEU A 87 -17.64 2.00 -9.14
CA LEU A 87 -17.44 0.55 -9.14
C LEU A 87 -17.90 -0.10 -7.82
N ILE A 88 -17.66 0.56 -6.69
CA ILE A 88 -18.15 0.11 -5.37
C ILE A 88 -19.68 0.16 -5.33
N GLY A 89 -20.30 1.25 -5.79
CA GLY A 89 -21.75 1.38 -5.90
C GLY A 89 -22.36 0.29 -6.79
N CYS A 90 -21.67 -0.11 -7.86
CA CYS A 90 -22.07 -1.23 -8.73
C CYS A 90 -21.86 -2.63 -8.13
N GLY A 91 -21.31 -2.74 -6.91
CA GLY A 91 -20.97 -4.03 -6.27
C GLY A 91 -19.74 -4.73 -6.85
N LEU A 92 -18.94 -4.06 -7.68
CA LEU A 92 -17.74 -4.59 -8.33
C LEU A 92 -16.50 -4.35 -7.47
N GLN A 93 -16.49 -4.94 -6.27
CA GLN A 93 -15.46 -4.67 -5.26
C GLN A 93 -14.04 -5.01 -5.73
N ASP A 94 -13.86 -6.09 -6.48
CA ASP A 94 -12.55 -6.50 -6.98
C ASP A 94 -11.98 -5.53 -8.03
N ASP A 95 -12.84 -5.00 -8.90
CA ASP A 95 -12.46 -3.99 -9.90
C ASP A 95 -12.14 -2.65 -9.25
N ALA A 96 -12.98 -2.22 -8.29
CA ALA A 96 -12.73 -1.04 -7.46
C ALA A 96 -11.38 -1.16 -6.73
N ARG A 97 -11.11 -2.32 -6.12
CA ARG A 97 -9.85 -2.59 -5.42
C ARG A 97 -8.66 -2.47 -6.36
N ARG A 98 -8.73 -3.05 -7.55
CA ARG A 98 -7.66 -2.95 -8.56
C ARG A 98 -7.41 -1.52 -9.02
N LEU A 99 -8.47 -0.76 -9.32
CA LEU A 99 -8.34 0.63 -9.77
C LEU A 99 -7.83 1.56 -8.66
N ALA A 100 -8.27 1.35 -7.42
CA ALA A 100 -7.77 2.08 -6.27
C ALA A 100 -6.31 1.73 -5.95
N ALA A 101 -5.90 0.48 -6.14
CA ALA A 101 -4.48 0.08 -6.08
C ALA A 101 -3.62 0.85 -7.07
N TRP A 102 -4.12 0.97 -8.29
CA TRP A 102 -3.47 1.73 -9.35
C TRP A 102 -3.42 3.24 -9.04
N LEU A 103 -4.50 3.80 -8.50
CA LEU A 103 -4.56 5.20 -8.06
C LEU A 103 -3.54 5.47 -6.97
N TYR A 104 -3.48 4.62 -5.95
CA TYR A 104 -2.46 4.68 -4.90
C TYR A 104 -1.04 4.58 -5.47
N HIS A 105 -0.84 3.70 -6.45
CA HIS A 105 0.46 3.49 -7.06
C HIS A 105 1.02 4.75 -7.74
N LEU A 106 0.15 5.54 -8.38
CA LEU A 106 0.55 6.73 -9.14
C LEU A 106 0.49 8.02 -8.36
N HIS A 107 -0.43 8.12 -7.40
CA HIS A 107 -0.75 9.37 -6.70
C HIS A 107 -0.75 9.22 -5.16
N GLY A 108 -0.31 8.09 -4.62
CA GLY A 108 -0.29 7.84 -3.18
C GLY A 108 0.70 8.70 -2.39
N ASP A 109 1.58 9.44 -3.06
CA ASP A 109 2.41 10.49 -2.45
C ASP A 109 1.61 11.76 -2.12
N GLN A 110 0.38 11.89 -2.62
CA GLN A 110 -0.54 12.96 -2.28
C GLN A 110 -1.34 12.56 -1.03
N ASP A 111 -1.20 13.32 0.05
CA ASP A 111 -1.86 13.06 1.33
C ASP A 111 -3.38 12.88 1.17
N GLU A 112 -4.00 13.66 0.28
CA GLU A 112 -5.43 13.57 -0.03
C GLU A 112 -5.83 12.19 -0.55
N ILE A 113 -5.05 11.60 -1.47
CA ILE A 113 -5.35 10.30 -2.08
C ILE A 113 -5.16 9.18 -1.05
N SER A 114 -4.10 9.27 -0.26
CA SER A 114 -3.83 8.30 0.83
C SER A 114 -4.92 8.32 1.89
N GLN A 115 -5.37 9.50 2.33
CA GLN A 115 -6.48 9.64 3.27
C GLN A 115 -7.80 9.16 2.67
N TRP A 116 -8.08 9.52 1.42
CA TRP A 116 -9.30 9.11 0.73
C TRP A 116 -9.39 7.57 0.63
N ILE A 117 -8.30 6.89 0.24
CA ILE A 117 -8.26 5.42 0.18
C ILE A 117 -8.51 4.79 1.56
N ALA A 118 -7.92 5.36 2.62
CA ALA A 118 -8.10 4.85 3.99
C ALA A 118 -9.56 4.94 4.46
N VAL A 119 -10.32 5.94 4.00
CA VAL A 119 -11.72 6.16 4.39
C VAL A 119 -12.69 5.26 3.62
N MET A 120 -12.35 4.82 2.41
CA MET A 120 -13.28 4.08 1.53
C MET A 120 -13.63 2.65 2.03
N ASP A 121 -12.98 2.16 3.09
CA ASP A 121 -13.22 0.85 3.75
C ASP A 121 -13.51 -0.30 2.78
N VAL A 122 -12.76 -0.38 1.69
CA VAL A 122 -12.91 -1.49 0.74
C VAL A 122 -12.07 -2.66 1.27
N PRO A 123 -12.67 -3.83 1.51
CA PRO A 123 -11.94 -4.99 2.02
C PRO A 123 -10.75 -5.34 1.12
N GLY A 124 -9.54 -5.38 1.71
CA GLY A 124 -8.29 -5.74 1.03
C GLY A 124 -7.53 -4.58 0.37
N LEU A 125 -8.01 -3.33 0.43
CA LEU A 125 -7.29 -2.17 -0.10
C LEU A 125 -6.09 -1.74 0.77
N THR A 126 -6.17 -2.01 2.08
CA THR A 126 -5.07 -1.89 3.03
C THR A 126 -3.92 -2.89 2.80
N ALA A 127 -4.11 -3.89 1.93
CA ALA A 127 -3.18 -5.00 1.70
C ALA A 127 -2.62 -5.09 0.26
N LEU A 128 -2.79 -4.05 -0.57
CA LEU A 128 -2.48 -4.15 -2.00
C LEU A 128 -0.96 -4.07 -2.30
N PRO A 129 -0.39 -5.02 -3.06
CA PRO A 129 0.92 -4.82 -3.64
C PRO A 129 0.80 -3.98 -4.91
N ALA A 130 1.22 -2.72 -4.81
CA ALA A 130 1.25 -1.75 -5.90
C ALA A 130 2.45 -1.94 -6.85
N VAL A 131 2.95 -3.15 -7.09
CA VAL A 131 4.18 -3.36 -7.87
C VAL A 131 3.98 -4.49 -8.88
N PRO A 132 4.13 -4.25 -10.20
CA PRO A 132 3.97 -5.29 -11.20
C PRO A 132 4.94 -6.45 -10.93
N ASP A 133 4.45 -7.69 -10.99
CA ASP A 133 5.26 -8.89 -10.71
C ASP A 133 6.53 -8.96 -11.56
N ALA A 134 6.45 -8.59 -12.84
CA ALA A 134 7.62 -8.51 -13.72
C ALA A 134 8.69 -7.52 -13.22
N THR A 135 8.29 -6.44 -12.56
CA THR A 135 9.24 -5.48 -11.96
C THR A 135 9.87 -6.05 -10.69
N VAL A 136 9.08 -6.77 -9.88
CA VAL A 136 9.57 -7.48 -8.70
C VAL A 136 10.56 -8.57 -9.11
N GLU A 137 10.25 -9.34 -10.16
CA GLU A 137 11.12 -10.41 -10.70
C GLU A 137 12.44 -9.86 -11.21
N ARG A 138 12.40 -8.78 -11.99
CA ARG A 138 13.60 -8.14 -12.49
C ARG A 138 14.48 -7.64 -11.34
N LEU A 139 13.91 -6.91 -10.39
CA LEU A 139 14.68 -6.42 -9.24
C LEU A 139 15.20 -7.57 -8.37
N ALA A 140 14.40 -8.61 -8.13
CA ALA A 140 14.83 -9.78 -7.37
C ALA A 140 16.02 -10.45 -8.06
N SER A 141 15.97 -10.63 -9.39
CA SER A 141 17.09 -11.20 -10.16
C SER A 141 18.35 -10.34 -10.09
N GLU A 142 18.21 -9.00 -10.20
CA GLU A 142 19.33 -8.07 -10.05
C GLU A 142 19.94 -8.13 -8.64
N LEU A 143 19.11 -8.19 -7.59
CA LEU A 143 19.57 -8.27 -6.21
C LEU A 143 20.13 -9.65 -5.85
N THR A 144 19.64 -10.75 -6.44
CA THR A 144 20.24 -12.08 -6.27
C THR A 144 21.67 -12.11 -6.81
N ALA A 145 21.97 -11.33 -7.85
CA ALA A 145 23.33 -11.19 -8.36
C ALA A 145 24.26 -10.38 -7.45
N GLN A 146 23.71 -9.52 -6.58
CA GLN A 146 24.45 -8.64 -5.66
C GLN A 146 23.74 -8.49 -4.30
N PRO A 147 23.61 -9.58 -3.52
CA PRO A 147 22.80 -9.57 -2.29
C PRO A 147 23.36 -8.66 -1.20
N GLU A 148 24.65 -8.35 -1.23
CA GLU A 148 25.33 -7.39 -0.35
C GLU A 148 24.86 -5.94 -0.52
N ALA A 149 24.15 -5.61 -1.60
CA ALA A 149 23.57 -4.28 -1.80
C ALA A 149 22.33 -4.05 -0.91
N VAL A 150 21.66 -5.12 -0.44
CA VAL A 150 20.40 -5.04 0.30
C VAL A 150 20.49 -4.16 1.55
N PRO A 151 21.49 -4.31 2.46
CA PRO A 151 21.61 -3.43 3.63
C PRO A 151 21.72 -1.94 3.28
N SER A 152 22.48 -1.61 2.24
CA SER A 152 22.66 -0.22 1.78
C SER A 152 21.36 0.37 1.25
N LEU A 153 20.56 -0.42 0.51
CA LEU A 153 19.25 -0.01 0.02
C LEU A 153 18.26 0.21 1.16
N VAL A 154 18.24 -0.68 2.16
CA VAL A 154 17.40 -0.51 3.36
C VAL A 154 17.80 0.76 4.13
N TYR A 155 19.11 0.98 4.32
CA TYR A 155 19.62 2.20 4.95
C TYR A 155 19.18 3.48 4.22
N ALA A 156 19.24 3.48 2.88
CA ALA A 156 18.73 4.59 2.08
C ALA A 156 17.22 4.84 2.31
N MET A 157 16.42 3.77 2.41
CA MET A 157 14.99 3.88 2.68
C MET A 157 14.68 4.38 4.10
N GLN A 158 15.55 4.13 5.08
CA GLN A 158 15.40 4.68 6.44
C GLN A 158 15.59 6.20 6.49
N HIS A 159 16.41 6.77 5.60
CA HIS A 159 16.71 8.21 5.55
C HIS A 159 15.75 8.99 4.64
N ALA A 160 15.25 8.35 3.60
CA ALA A 160 14.29 8.93 2.66
C ALA A 160 13.14 7.95 2.39
N PRO A 161 12.26 7.71 3.39
CA PRO A 161 11.21 6.71 3.27
C PRO A 161 10.23 7.09 2.16
N ARG A 162 10.08 6.18 1.19
CA ARG A 162 9.10 6.28 0.12
C ARG A 162 8.38 4.94 0.02
N THR A 163 7.06 4.95 0.23
CA THR A 163 6.25 3.73 0.35
C THR A 163 6.40 2.78 -0.83
N ARG A 164 6.45 3.32 -2.05
CA ARG A 164 6.57 2.53 -3.29
C ARG A 164 7.95 1.85 -3.43
N PRO A 165 9.09 2.55 -3.39
CA PRO A 165 10.41 1.92 -3.34
C PRO A 165 10.56 0.89 -2.22
N ILE A 166 10.03 1.18 -1.01
CA ILE A 166 10.06 0.23 0.11
C ILE A 166 9.27 -1.03 -0.22
N SER A 167 8.06 -0.90 -0.76
CA SER A 167 7.21 -2.04 -1.12
C SER A 167 7.82 -2.90 -2.22
N LEU A 168 8.39 -2.28 -3.26
CA LEU A 168 9.09 -2.97 -4.34
C LEU A 168 10.31 -3.72 -3.80
N LEU A 169 11.14 -3.05 -3.00
CA LEU A 169 12.33 -3.65 -2.40
C LEU A 169 11.95 -4.82 -1.47
N ARG A 170 10.93 -4.65 -0.63
CA ARG A 170 10.41 -5.69 0.26
C ARG A 170 9.92 -6.90 -0.54
N ALA A 171 9.14 -6.71 -1.61
CA ALA A 171 8.66 -7.78 -2.46
C ALA A 171 9.81 -8.52 -3.17
N ALA A 172 10.81 -7.79 -3.66
CA ALA A 172 11.98 -8.38 -4.31
C ALA A 172 12.81 -9.22 -3.33
N ILE A 173 13.11 -8.68 -2.14
CA ILE A 173 13.82 -9.40 -1.08
C ILE A 173 13.03 -10.64 -0.63
N ALA A 174 11.70 -10.54 -0.49
CA ALA A 174 10.87 -11.67 -0.13
C ALA A 174 10.97 -12.82 -1.15
N ARG A 175 11.08 -12.52 -2.45
CA ARG A 175 11.38 -13.53 -3.47
C ARG A 175 12.77 -14.12 -3.30
N MET A 176 13.80 -13.29 -3.10
CA MET A 176 15.17 -13.74 -2.84
C MET A 176 15.24 -14.70 -1.64
N THR A 177 14.45 -14.49 -0.57
CA THR A 177 14.53 -15.38 0.61
C THR A 177 14.24 -16.85 0.31
N ARG A 178 13.52 -17.16 -0.77
CA ARG A 178 13.28 -18.54 -1.20
C ARG A 178 14.52 -19.17 -1.86
N GLU A 179 15.32 -18.35 -2.55
CA GLU A 179 16.54 -18.78 -3.23
C GLU A 179 17.72 -18.96 -2.25
N PHE A 180 17.73 -18.17 -1.16
CA PHE A 180 18.78 -18.17 -0.15
C PHE A 180 18.42 -18.96 1.12
N GLU A 181 17.46 -19.89 1.05
CA GLU A 181 17.09 -20.70 2.20
C GLU A 181 18.28 -21.56 2.67
N GLY A 182 18.62 -21.46 3.96
CA GLY A 182 19.81 -22.11 4.54
C GLY A 182 21.16 -21.40 4.29
N HIS A 183 21.17 -20.28 3.55
CA HIS A 183 22.38 -19.48 3.32
C HIS A 183 22.67 -18.52 4.48
N GLU A 184 23.94 -18.18 4.70
CA GLU A 184 24.39 -17.20 5.71
C GLU A 184 23.72 -15.82 5.57
N LEU A 185 23.27 -15.48 4.36
CA LEU A 185 22.64 -14.20 4.03
C LEU A 185 21.18 -14.13 4.48
N MET A 186 20.58 -15.27 4.84
CA MET A 186 19.16 -15.34 5.22
C MET A 186 18.85 -14.48 6.47
N SER A 187 19.79 -14.41 7.42
CA SER A 187 19.66 -13.51 8.58
C SER A 187 19.58 -12.04 8.13
N THR A 188 20.45 -11.63 7.20
CA THR A 188 20.46 -10.28 6.62
C THR A 188 19.19 -9.96 5.85
N LEU A 189 18.70 -10.87 5.01
CA LEU A 189 17.48 -10.66 4.22
C LEU A 189 16.23 -10.57 5.10
N THR A 190 16.10 -11.46 6.09
CA THR A 190 14.96 -11.39 7.03
C THR A 190 14.99 -10.14 7.91
N LYS A 191 16.19 -9.70 8.32
CA LYS A 191 16.37 -8.42 9.01
C LYS A 191 15.87 -7.26 8.14
N ALA A 192 16.29 -7.23 6.87
CA ALA A 192 15.87 -6.21 5.91
C ALA A 192 14.34 -6.19 5.73
N LEU A 193 13.69 -7.34 5.63
CA LEU A 193 12.22 -7.43 5.54
C LEU A 193 11.53 -6.86 6.77
N ALA A 194 12.04 -7.16 7.98
CA ALA A 194 11.48 -6.62 9.22
C ALA A 194 11.59 -5.09 9.27
N GLU A 195 12.75 -4.53 8.91
CA GLU A 195 12.98 -3.08 8.90
C GLU A 195 12.10 -2.37 7.86
N LEU A 196 11.99 -2.91 6.65
CA LEU A 196 11.16 -2.35 5.59
C LEU A 196 9.66 -2.42 5.92
N ALA A 197 9.20 -3.53 6.50
CA ALA A 197 7.81 -3.66 6.95
C ALA A 197 7.46 -2.63 8.04
N TYR A 198 8.37 -2.42 8.99
CA TYR A 198 8.20 -1.40 10.02
C TYR A 198 8.11 0.02 9.44
N LEU A 199 8.92 0.36 8.43
CA LEU A 199 8.90 1.68 7.79
C LEU A 199 7.57 2.02 7.12
N ILE A 200 6.80 1.02 6.66
CA ILE A 200 5.49 1.24 6.04
C ILE A 200 4.32 1.02 7.01
N GLY A 201 4.60 0.80 8.30
CA GLY A 201 3.58 0.58 9.33
C GLY A 201 2.95 -0.83 9.34
N ASP A 202 3.54 -1.80 8.63
CA ASP A 202 3.08 -3.19 8.64
C ASP A 202 3.68 -3.93 9.85
N GLU A 203 3.12 -3.64 11.03
CA GLU A 203 3.64 -4.10 12.33
C GLU A 203 3.62 -5.63 12.47
N ASP A 204 2.61 -6.30 11.94
CA ASP A 204 2.49 -7.76 12.01
C ASP A 204 3.55 -8.43 11.14
N ASP A 205 3.76 -7.93 9.92
CA ASP A 205 4.82 -8.46 9.06
C ASP A 205 6.21 -8.17 9.64
N ALA A 206 6.42 -6.96 10.18
CA ALA A 206 7.65 -6.60 10.89
C ALA A 206 7.94 -7.55 12.06
N ARG A 207 6.91 -7.85 12.88
CA ARG A 207 7.02 -8.78 14.02
C ARG A 207 7.40 -10.19 13.56
N ARG A 208 6.71 -10.72 12.54
CA ARG A 208 6.99 -12.06 11.98
C ARG A 208 8.43 -12.19 11.49
N TRP A 209 8.90 -11.22 10.70
CA TRP A 209 10.26 -11.23 10.18
C TRP A 209 11.30 -11.03 11.26
N ALA A 210 11.08 -10.12 12.22
CA ALA A 210 11.99 -9.92 13.35
C ALA A 210 12.16 -11.19 14.19
N HIS A 211 11.07 -11.90 14.49
CA HIS A 211 11.18 -13.20 15.17
C HIS A 211 11.87 -14.25 14.33
N LYS A 212 11.64 -14.29 13.01
CA LYS A 212 12.34 -15.20 12.11
C LYS A 212 13.86 -14.93 12.13
N THR A 213 14.28 -13.67 12.08
CA THR A 213 15.68 -13.28 12.23
C THR A 213 16.24 -13.71 13.58
N LEU A 214 15.52 -13.47 14.67
CA LEU A 214 15.94 -13.85 16.04
C LEU A 214 15.98 -15.37 16.28
N ARG A 215 15.35 -16.20 15.45
CA ARG A 215 15.55 -17.66 15.48
C ARG A 215 16.91 -18.05 14.92
N MET A 216 17.41 -17.30 13.93
CA MET A 216 18.71 -17.52 13.30
C MET A 216 19.85 -16.85 14.08
N ASP A 217 19.62 -15.63 14.57
CA ASP A 217 20.54 -14.86 15.41
C ASP A 217 19.83 -14.39 16.70
N PRO A 218 19.80 -15.22 17.77
CA PRO A 218 19.06 -14.94 19.01
C PRO A 218 19.46 -13.69 19.75
N TYR A 219 20.62 -13.12 19.44
CA TYR A 219 21.17 -11.96 20.12
C TYR A 219 21.28 -10.71 19.24
N ASN A 220 20.57 -10.70 18.11
CA ASN A 220 20.51 -9.55 17.23
C ASN A 220 19.91 -8.33 17.94
N ALA A 221 20.74 -7.36 18.32
CA ALA A 221 20.31 -6.18 19.06
C ALA A 221 19.29 -5.33 18.28
N SER A 222 19.51 -5.14 16.97
CA SER A 222 18.59 -4.35 16.13
C SER A 222 17.17 -4.93 16.10
N MET A 223 17.02 -6.26 15.99
CA MET A 223 15.70 -6.90 15.98
C MET A 223 15.04 -6.93 17.36
N ALA A 224 15.82 -7.09 18.43
CA ALA A 224 15.29 -6.98 19.78
C ALA A 224 14.74 -5.57 20.07
N LEU A 225 15.46 -4.53 19.65
CA LEU A 225 15.02 -3.14 19.75
C LEU A 225 13.78 -2.87 18.90
N LEU A 226 13.72 -3.43 17.69
CA LEU A 226 12.54 -3.33 16.82
C LEU A 226 11.30 -3.92 17.49
N LEU A 227 11.39 -5.14 18.03
CA LEU A 227 10.28 -5.76 18.78
C LEU A 227 9.87 -4.95 20.00
N GLY A 228 10.82 -4.29 20.69
CA GLY A 228 10.51 -3.38 21.79
C GLY A 228 9.59 -2.22 21.45
N LYS A 229 9.51 -1.83 20.17
CA LYS A 229 8.64 -0.77 19.65
C LYS A 229 7.27 -1.29 19.18
N LEU A 230 7.13 -2.60 19.01
CA LEU A 230 5.93 -3.24 18.50
C LEU A 230 5.04 -3.77 19.65
N PRO A 231 3.73 -3.92 19.41
CA PRO A 231 2.87 -4.67 20.32
C PRO A 231 3.24 -6.16 20.30
N ASP A 232 3.09 -6.81 21.45
CA ASP A 232 3.34 -8.25 21.58
C ASP A 232 2.19 -9.05 20.97
N ASP A 233 2.54 -10.21 20.41
CA ASP A 233 1.59 -11.21 19.91
C ASP A 233 2.15 -12.60 20.18
N GLU A 234 1.54 -13.28 21.15
CA GLU A 234 1.96 -14.61 21.61
C GLU A 234 1.85 -15.68 20.51
N ALA A 235 1.04 -15.47 19.48
CA ALA A 235 0.91 -16.42 18.37
C ALA A 235 2.16 -16.42 17.46
N VAL A 236 2.92 -15.31 17.42
CA VAL A 236 4.06 -15.15 16.51
C VAL A 236 5.38 -15.54 17.19
N GLY A 237 5.55 -15.22 18.48
CA GLY A 237 6.81 -15.44 19.17
C GLY A 237 6.83 -15.01 20.64
N PRO A 238 8.01 -15.13 21.29
CA PRO A 238 8.22 -14.68 22.66
C PRO A 238 8.02 -13.16 22.77
N THR A 239 7.63 -12.68 23.95
CA THR A 239 7.39 -11.24 24.15
C THR A 239 8.65 -10.40 23.93
N ALA A 240 8.46 -9.14 23.56
CA ALA A 240 9.53 -8.16 23.41
C ALA A 240 10.36 -8.04 24.69
N GLN A 241 9.71 -8.08 25.86
CA GLN A 241 10.39 -8.05 27.16
C GLN A 241 11.36 -9.22 27.33
N GLN A 242 10.93 -10.46 27.03
CA GLN A 242 11.78 -11.66 27.12
C GLN A 242 12.96 -11.57 26.16
N THR A 243 12.71 -11.11 24.93
CA THR A 243 13.74 -10.95 23.90
C THR A 243 14.77 -9.92 24.31
N LEU A 244 14.34 -8.72 24.73
CA LEU A 244 15.22 -7.65 25.20
C LEU A 244 16.04 -8.07 26.41
N LYS A 245 15.42 -8.75 27.38
CA LYS A 245 16.13 -9.30 28.56
C LYS A 245 17.25 -10.25 28.15
N ARG A 246 16.97 -11.17 27.22
CA ARG A 246 17.96 -12.15 26.73
C ARG A 246 19.16 -11.45 26.11
N VAL A 247 18.93 -10.45 25.25
CA VAL A 247 20.02 -9.69 24.61
C VAL A 247 20.79 -8.85 25.63
N ALA A 248 20.10 -8.15 26.52
CA ALA A 248 20.73 -7.31 27.56
C ALA A 248 21.63 -8.12 28.51
N LEU A 249 21.22 -9.34 28.89
CA LEU A 249 22.02 -10.21 29.74
C LEU A 249 23.28 -10.74 29.03
N LYS A 250 23.15 -11.07 27.73
CA LYS A 250 24.29 -11.58 26.95
C LYS A 250 25.30 -10.48 26.62
N PHE A 251 24.81 -9.27 26.34
CA PHE A 251 25.62 -8.12 25.95
C PHE A 251 25.30 -6.89 26.82
N PRO A 252 25.85 -6.84 28.06
CA PRO A 252 25.62 -5.71 28.96
C PRO A 252 26.14 -4.36 28.45
N GLY A 253 27.01 -4.36 27.44
CA GLY A 253 27.57 -3.16 26.83
C GLY A 253 26.64 -2.42 25.86
N TYR A 254 25.41 -2.90 25.63
CA TYR A 254 24.42 -2.22 24.78
C TYR A 254 23.43 -1.39 25.63
N PRO A 255 23.70 -0.09 25.84
CA PRO A 255 22.88 0.75 26.72
C PRO A 255 21.47 0.98 26.17
N ASP A 256 21.32 1.01 24.85
CA ASP A 256 20.05 1.14 24.13
C ASP A 256 19.13 -0.06 24.39
N VAL A 257 19.66 -1.28 24.33
CA VAL A 257 18.91 -2.52 24.64
C VAL A 257 18.50 -2.54 26.11
N GLN A 258 19.38 -2.12 27.03
CA GLN A 258 19.07 -2.04 28.45
C GLN A 258 17.97 -1.02 28.74
N ALA A 259 18.05 0.16 28.15
CA ALA A 259 17.03 1.20 28.30
C ALA A 259 15.68 0.74 27.73
N ALA A 260 15.68 0.09 26.56
CA ALA A 260 14.47 -0.47 25.97
C ALA A 260 13.85 -1.57 26.85
N TYR A 261 14.67 -2.45 27.44
CA TYR A 261 14.20 -3.47 28.38
C TYR A 261 13.53 -2.84 29.61
N GLN A 262 14.17 -1.85 30.25
CA GLN A 262 13.62 -1.16 31.42
C GLN A 262 12.29 -0.48 31.09
N LYS A 263 12.24 0.24 29.96
CA LYS A 263 11.01 0.89 29.49
C LYS A 263 9.86 -0.10 29.28
N ARG A 264 10.14 -1.28 28.71
CA ARG A 264 9.10 -2.30 28.52
C ARG A 264 8.60 -2.88 29.84
N VAL A 265 9.50 -3.16 30.79
CA VAL A 265 9.13 -3.61 32.14
C VAL A 265 8.19 -2.62 32.84
N GLU A 266 8.42 -1.31 32.68
CA GLU A 266 7.55 -0.27 33.24
C GLU A 266 6.18 -0.23 32.56
N LEU A 267 6.13 -0.38 31.23
CA LEU A 267 4.87 -0.42 30.47
C LEU A 267 4.01 -1.61 30.90
N ASP A 268 4.59 -2.81 30.99
CA ASP A 268 3.86 -4.02 31.36
C ASP A 268 3.31 -3.92 32.80
N ARG A 269 4.12 -3.41 33.74
CA ARG A 269 3.67 -3.14 35.13
C ARG A 269 2.51 -2.15 35.20
N ASN A 270 2.51 -1.14 34.34
CA ASN A 270 1.43 -0.15 34.31
C ASN A 270 0.16 -0.70 33.65
N ALA A 271 0.28 -1.64 32.71
CA ALA A 271 -0.87 -2.34 32.13
C ALA A 271 -1.56 -3.22 33.18
N ASP A 272 -0.81 -4.01 33.93
CA ASP A 272 -1.35 -4.88 34.99
C ASP A 272 -2.12 -4.09 36.05
N ARG A 273 -1.62 -2.90 36.42
CA ARG A 273 -2.28 -2.01 37.40
C ARG A 273 -3.57 -1.37 36.92
N ARG A 274 -3.82 -1.30 35.61
CA ARG A 274 -5.05 -0.73 35.06
C ARG A 274 -6.17 -1.76 34.94
N VAL A 275 -5.83 -3.04 34.95
CA VAL A 275 -6.77 -4.16 34.83
C VAL A 275 -7.20 -4.67 36.21
N ALA A 276 -6.39 -4.43 37.25
CA ALA A 276 -6.70 -4.70 38.66
C ALA A 276 -7.55 -3.59 39.30
#